data_AF-A0AAV7K1H2-F1
#
_entry.id   AF-A0AAV7K1H2-F1
#
_cell.length_a   1.000
_cell.length_b   1.000
_cell.length_c   1.000
_cell.angle_alpha   90.00
_cell.angle_beta   90.00
_cell.angle_gamma   90.00
#
_symmetry.space_group_name_H-M   'P 1'
#
loop_
_entity.id
_entity.type
_entity.pdbx_description
1 polymer ?
#
loop_
_entity_poly.entity_id
_entity_poly.type
_entity_poly.pdbx_seq_one_letter_code
_entity_poly.pdbx_strand_id
1 'polypeptide(L)'
;MLNIAKVRRAFIYSTIKLYNETGDTNDKPRSGRSYSVRTAALKKRMREQIRRNPRLSMRKMALELKVARQTVQKVVHRGLKMRCFERKRVHFSSELVKTKRLLRSKALLARHAAGGLENIIFADEKIFTIAEATNVQNDRVISIAIPEIPDKFRCISRKIKPLSVMIWAGVSAVGRTPLIFVPAGVKSTRKLTRT
;
A
#
# COMPACT_ATOMS: atom_id res chain seq x y z
N MET A 1 -30.10 47.29 26.91
CA MET A 1 -28.78 46.66 27.09
C MET A 1 -28.64 45.46 26.16
N LEU A 2 -27.60 45.50 25.32
CA LEU A 2 -26.88 44.39 24.65
C LEU A 2 -27.59 43.58 23.54
N ASN A 3 -27.63 44.14 22.33
CA ASN A 3 -27.82 43.43 21.06
C ASN A 3 -26.44 43.04 20.46
N ILE A 4 -25.65 42.26 21.21
CA ILE A 4 -24.23 41.99 20.89
C ILE A 4 -24.08 41.01 19.71
N ALA A 5 -25.10 40.19 19.42
CA ALA A 5 -25.04 39.23 18.33
C ALA A 5 -26.34 39.26 17.53
N LYS A 6 -26.25 39.35 16.18
CA LYS A 6 -27.39 39.27 15.23
C LYS A 6 -27.99 37.85 15.19
N VAL A 7 -28.48 37.36 16.33
CA VAL A 7 -28.99 35.99 16.49
C VAL A 7 -30.50 36.06 16.74
N ARG A 8 -31.26 35.20 16.06
CA ARG A 8 -32.72 35.16 16.19
C ARG A 8 -33.11 34.76 17.62
N ARG A 9 -34.02 35.50 18.27
CA ARG A 9 -34.53 35.17 19.62
C ARG A 9 -34.99 33.71 19.75
N ALA A 10 -35.64 33.17 18.72
CA ALA A 10 -36.08 31.77 18.70
C ALA A 10 -34.92 30.76 18.86
N PHE A 11 -33.76 31.05 18.29
CA PHE A 11 -32.55 30.24 18.46
C PHE A 11 -32.08 30.25 19.92
N ILE A 12 -32.01 31.44 20.54
CA ILE A 12 -31.62 31.58 21.96
C ILE A 12 -32.55 30.76 22.87
N TYR A 13 -33.86 30.88 22.70
CA TYR A 13 -34.83 30.11 23.49
C TYR A 13 -34.72 28.61 23.27
N SER A 14 -34.54 28.16 22.02
CA SER A 14 -34.40 26.74 21.72
C SER A 14 -33.07 26.15 22.23
N THR A 15 -31.98 26.92 22.22
CA THR A 15 -30.70 26.54 22.84
C THR A 15 -30.80 26.47 24.36
N ILE A 16 -31.42 27.44 25.02
CA ILE A 16 -31.64 27.40 26.49
C ILE A 16 -32.50 26.20 26.87
N LYS A 17 -33.58 25.93 26.12
CA LYS A 17 -34.44 24.76 26.34
C LYS A 17 -33.67 23.45 26.16
N LEU A 18 -32.87 23.33 25.09
CA LEU A 18 -32.02 22.17 24.83
C LEU A 18 -31.02 21.92 25.98
N TYR A 19 -30.38 22.99 26.46
CA TYR A 19 -29.42 22.92 27.56
C TYR A 19 -30.08 22.48 28.87
N ASN A 20 -31.27 23.01 29.20
CA ASN A 20 -32.01 22.61 30.40
C ASN A 20 -32.48 21.15 30.34
N GLU A 21 -32.79 20.61 29.15
CA GLU A 21 -33.23 19.22 28.96
C GLU A 21 -32.07 18.21 28.95
N THR A 22 -30.92 18.57 28.36
CA THR A 22 -29.86 17.61 28.01
C THR A 22 -28.54 17.87 28.77
N GLY A 23 -28.40 19.04 29.39
CA GLY A 23 -27.16 19.50 30.03
C GLY A 23 -26.07 19.93 29.04
N ASP A 24 -26.38 19.99 27.75
CA ASP A 24 -25.42 20.26 26.67
C ASP A 24 -26.10 21.07 25.54
N THR A 25 -25.28 21.75 24.74
CA THR A 25 -25.69 22.55 23.57
C THR A 25 -25.51 21.80 22.25
N ASN A 26 -25.00 20.56 22.27
CA ASN A 26 -24.84 19.73 21.09
C ASN A 26 -26.19 19.40 20.39
N ASP A 27 -26.16 19.35 19.05
CA ASP A 27 -27.31 18.98 18.22
C ASP A 27 -27.90 17.63 18.68
N LYS A 28 -29.23 17.59 18.86
CA LYS A 28 -29.95 16.33 19.10
C LYS A 28 -29.73 15.36 17.93
N PRO A 29 -29.66 14.03 18.18
CA PRO A 29 -29.54 13.05 17.11
C PRO A 29 -30.72 13.20 16.14
N ARG A 30 -30.41 13.49 14.87
CA ARG A 30 -31.42 13.70 13.83
C ARG A 30 -32.18 12.40 13.56
N SER A 31 -33.50 12.48 13.47
CA SER A 31 -34.41 11.38 13.10
C SER A 31 -34.34 11.08 11.60
N GLY A 32 -33.16 10.71 11.11
CA GLY A 32 -33.00 10.25 9.74
C GLY A 32 -33.62 8.86 9.52
N ARG A 33 -33.93 8.53 8.26
CA ARG A 33 -34.37 7.19 7.87
C ARG A 33 -33.32 6.15 8.27
N SER A 34 -33.75 5.13 9.00
CA SER A 34 -32.88 4.00 9.36
C SER A 34 -32.40 3.25 8.11
N TYR A 35 -31.22 2.64 8.20
CA TYR A 35 -30.68 1.85 7.09
C TYR A 35 -31.48 0.56 6.93
N SER A 36 -32.14 0.38 5.78
CA SER A 36 -32.94 -0.83 5.49
C SER A 36 -32.10 -2.09 5.34
N VAL A 37 -31.00 -2.02 4.57
CA VAL A 37 -30.16 -3.20 4.26
C VAL A 37 -28.89 -3.22 5.11
N ARG A 38 -28.34 -2.06 5.49
CA ARG A 38 -27.04 -1.94 6.15
C ARG A 38 -27.13 -2.06 7.68
N THR A 39 -27.84 -3.08 8.15
CA THR A 39 -28.10 -3.31 9.57
C THR A 39 -26.83 -3.67 10.34
N ALA A 40 -26.85 -3.48 11.67
CA ALA A 40 -25.75 -3.87 12.55
C ALA A 40 -25.46 -5.38 12.47
N ALA A 41 -26.50 -6.21 12.30
CA ALA A 41 -26.38 -7.65 12.12
C ALA A 41 -25.63 -8.02 10.84
N LEU A 42 -25.97 -7.41 9.70
CA LEU A 42 -25.25 -7.62 8.44
C LEU A 42 -23.78 -7.21 8.56
N LYS A 43 -23.53 -6.05 9.18
CA LYS A 43 -22.16 -5.56 9.44
C LYS A 43 -21.35 -6.54 10.29
N LYS A 44 -21.95 -7.14 11.33
CA LYS A 44 -21.33 -8.16 12.19
C LYS A 44 -21.01 -9.44 11.40
N ARG A 45 -21.97 -9.95 10.62
CA ARG A 45 -21.78 -11.13 9.74
C ARG A 45 -20.63 -10.94 8.75
N MET A 46 -20.62 -9.80 8.05
CA MET A 46 -19.56 -9.49 7.09
C MET A 46 -18.19 -9.36 7.74
N ARG A 47 -18.12 -8.74 8.93
CA ARG A 47 -16.87 -8.66 9.70
C ARG A 47 -16.32 -10.06 10.03
N GLU A 48 -17.19 -10.96 10.46
CA GLU A 48 -16.80 -12.32 10.81
C GLU A 48 -16.37 -13.14 9.58
N GLN A 49 -17.06 -13.00 8.45
CA GLN A 49 -16.63 -13.61 7.19
C GLN A 49 -15.23 -13.13 6.76
N ILE A 50 -14.96 -11.82 6.85
CA ILE A 50 -13.65 -11.25 6.54
C ILE A 50 -12.59 -11.75 7.52
N ARG A 51 -12.91 -11.84 8.81
CA ARG A 51 -12.00 -12.37 9.84
C ARG A 51 -11.60 -13.82 9.56
N ARG A 52 -12.55 -14.67 9.16
CA ARG A 52 -12.31 -16.07 8.82
C ARG A 52 -11.53 -16.23 7.52
N ASN A 53 -11.87 -15.45 6.49
CA ASN A 53 -11.19 -15.48 5.21
C ASN A 53 -11.04 -14.07 4.61
N PRO A 54 -9.90 -13.40 4.87
CA PRO A 54 -9.64 -12.07 4.32
C PRO A 54 -9.49 -12.02 2.79
N ARG A 55 -9.33 -13.18 2.14
CA ARG A 55 -9.16 -13.29 0.68
C ARG A 55 -10.50 -13.33 -0.07
N LEU A 56 -11.62 -13.25 0.64
CA LEU A 56 -12.95 -13.34 0.07
C LEU A 56 -13.25 -12.14 -0.84
N SER A 57 -13.77 -12.43 -2.05
CA SER A 57 -14.25 -11.39 -2.95
C SER A 57 -15.57 -10.80 -2.45
N MET A 58 -15.70 -9.48 -2.50
CA MET A 58 -16.96 -8.78 -2.22
C MET A 58 -18.13 -9.31 -3.06
N ARG A 59 -17.88 -9.79 -4.29
CA ARG A 59 -18.93 -10.38 -5.14
C ARG A 59 -19.42 -11.72 -4.59
N LYS A 60 -18.51 -12.59 -4.11
CA LYS A 60 -18.88 -13.87 -3.49
C LYS A 60 -19.64 -13.64 -2.19
N MET A 61 -19.18 -12.70 -1.38
CA MET A 61 -19.85 -12.28 -0.15
C MET A 61 -21.27 -11.75 -0.41
N ALA A 62 -21.44 -10.96 -1.47
CA ALA A 62 -22.74 -10.45 -1.89
C ALA A 62 -23.71 -11.57 -2.28
N LEU A 63 -23.23 -12.57 -3.03
CA LEU A 63 -24.00 -13.75 -3.41
C LEU A 63 -24.46 -14.56 -2.20
N GLU A 64 -23.53 -14.86 -1.28
CA GLU A 64 -23.82 -15.65 -0.07
C GLU A 64 -24.80 -14.94 0.86
N LEU A 65 -24.64 -13.63 1.04
CA LEU A 65 -25.51 -12.80 1.88
C LEU A 65 -26.80 -12.36 1.17
N LYS A 66 -26.99 -12.74 -0.11
CA LYS A 66 -28.13 -12.34 -0.96
C LYS A 66 -28.38 -10.82 -0.96
N VAL A 67 -27.32 -10.03 -1.04
CA VAL A 67 -27.38 -8.56 -1.08
C VAL A 67 -26.66 -8.03 -2.32
N ALA A 68 -27.03 -6.84 -2.78
CA ALA A 68 -26.32 -6.20 -3.88
C ALA A 68 -24.84 -5.96 -3.54
N ARG A 69 -23.95 -6.15 -4.53
CA ARG A 69 -22.49 -5.90 -4.41
C ARG A 69 -22.19 -4.49 -3.86
N GLN A 70 -22.92 -3.49 -4.33
CA GLN A 70 -22.74 -2.09 -3.89
C GLN A 70 -23.00 -1.93 -2.38
N THR A 71 -23.96 -2.66 -1.82
CA THR A 71 -24.23 -2.66 -0.38
C THR A 71 -23.05 -3.24 0.37
N VAL A 72 -22.51 -4.38 -0.08
CA VAL A 72 -21.31 -5.00 0.49
C VAL A 72 -20.15 -4.01 0.49
N GLN A 73 -19.89 -3.36 -0.65
CA GLN A 73 -18.82 -2.36 -0.77
C GLN A 73 -19.02 -1.18 0.21
N LYS A 74 -20.25 -0.65 0.32
CA LYS A 74 -20.58 0.44 1.26
C LYS A 74 -20.41 -0.02 2.72
N VAL A 75 -20.73 -1.26 3.06
CA VAL A 75 -20.51 -1.80 4.42
C VAL A 75 -19.02 -1.92 4.69
N VAL A 76 -18.24 -2.50 3.78
CA VAL A 76 -16.80 -2.71 3.97
C VAL A 76 -16.08 -1.36 4.14
N HIS A 77 -16.28 -0.41 3.21
CA HIS A 77 -15.54 0.85 3.22
C HIS A 77 -16.07 1.87 4.22
N ARG A 78 -17.39 2.08 4.31
CA ARG A 78 -17.96 3.11 5.20
C ARG A 78 -18.35 2.55 6.56
N GLY A 79 -18.90 1.34 6.59
CA GLY A 79 -19.35 0.71 7.82
C GLY A 79 -18.19 0.16 8.66
N LEU A 80 -17.36 -0.69 8.08
CA LEU A 80 -16.24 -1.36 8.73
C LEU A 80 -14.93 -0.58 8.61
N LYS A 81 -14.89 0.47 7.78
CA LYS A 81 -13.68 1.28 7.54
C LYS A 81 -12.50 0.45 7.02
N MET A 82 -12.77 -0.62 6.29
CA MET A 82 -11.77 -1.51 5.70
C MET A 82 -11.51 -1.16 4.24
N ARG A 83 -10.28 -1.45 3.77
CA ARG A 83 -9.87 -1.27 2.36
C ARG A 83 -9.34 -2.58 1.81
N CYS A 84 -9.41 -2.72 0.48
CA CYS A 84 -8.78 -3.84 -0.21
C CYS A 84 -7.31 -3.50 -0.44
N PHE A 85 -6.42 -4.42 -0.05
CA PHE A 85 -4.99 -4.30 -0.28
C PHE A 85 -4.52 -5.40 -1.23
N GLU A 86 -3.54 -5.06 -2.06
CA GLU A 86 -2.88 -6.03 -2.91
C GLU A 86 -1.97 -6.94 -2.08
N ARG A 87 -2.00 -8.24 -2.37
CA ARG A 87 -1.08 -9.20 -1.77
C ARG A 87 0.27 -9.12 -2.49
N LYS A 88 1.31 -8.73 -1.77
CA LYS A 88 2.67 -8.72 -2.30
C LYS A 88 3.21 -10.14 -2.41
N ARG A 89 3.86 -10.44 -3.54
CA ARG A 89 4.68 -11.65 -3.68
C ARG A 89 5.98 -11.40 -2.91
N VAL A 90 6.35 -12.36 -2.06
CA VAL A 90 7.59 -12.31 -1.28
C VAL A 90 8.39 -13.57 -1.55
N HIS A 91 9.71 -13.50 -1.41
CA HIS A 91 10.57 -14.66 -1.55
C HIS A 91 10.24 -15.70 -0.47
N PHE A 92 10.07 -16.94 -0.88
CA PHE A 92 9.90 -18.05 0.04
C PHE A 92 11.18 -18.22 0.87
N SER A 93 11.05 -18.17 2.20
CA SER A 93 12.15 -18.42 3.13
C SER A 93 11.79 -19.60 4.00
N SER A 94 12.62 -20.64 4.00
CA SER A 94 12.46 -21.79 4.88
C SER A 94 12.67 -21.38 6.35
N GLU A 95 12.12 -22.16 7.28
CA GLU A 95 12.19 -21.84 8.71
C GLU A 95 13.65 -21.77 9.20
N LEU A 96 14.51 -22.67 8.70
CA LEU A 96 15.95 -22.66 8.97
C LEU A 96 16.65 -21.38 8.48
N VAL A 97 16.23 -20.82 7.34
CA VAL A 97 16.78 -19.55 6.85
C VAL A 97 16.32 -18.40 7.74
N LYS A 98 15.06 -18.42 8.22
CA LYS A 98 14.55 -17.39 9.13
C LYS A 98 15.27 -17.41 10.47
N THR A 99 15.50 -18.58 11.07
CA THR A 99 16.23 -18.69 12.33
C THR A 99 17.68 -18.21 12.19
N LYS A 100 18.37 -18.60 11.11
CA LYS A 100 19.71 -18.08 10.79
C LYS A 100 19.72 -16.56 10.63
N ARG A 101 18.73 -15.98 9.93
CA ARG A 101 18.59 -14.53 9.79
C ARG A 101 18.39 -13.86 11.15
N LEU A 102 17.48 -14.38 11.99
CA LEU A 102 17.22 -13.83 13.32
C LEU A 102 18.47 -13.85 14.21
N LEU A 103 19.19 -14.97 14.25
CA LEU A 103 20.42 -15.10 15.03
C LEU A 103 21.49 -14.12 14.55
N ARG A 104 21.73 -14.04 13.24
CA ARG A 104 22.69 -13.10 12.66
C ARG A 104 22.30 -11.64 12.94
N SER A 105 21.02 -11.29 12.83
CA SER A 105 20.53 -9.94 13.13
C SER A 105 20.74 -9.58 14.60
N LYS A 106 20.46 -10.49 15.54
CA LYS A 106 20.74 -10.28 16.96
C LYS A 106 22.25 -10.08 17.23
N ALA A 107 23.09 -10.91 16.62
CA ALA A 107 24.54 -10.80 16.75
C ALA A 107 25.08 -9.49 16.17
N LEU A 108 24.57 -9.04 15.01
CA LEU A 108 24.94 -7.76 14.41
C LEU A 108 24.53 -6.58 15.28
N LEU A 109 23.31 -6.61 15.85
CA LEU A 109 22.84 -5.58 16.79
C LEU A 109 23.72 -5.50 18.03
N ALA A 110 24.08 -6.65 18.62
CA ALA A 110 24.95 -6.69 19.79
C ALA A 110 26.37 -6.18 19.47
N ARG A 111 26.94 -6.59 18.32
CA ARG A 111 28.28 -6.17 17.88
C ARG A 111 28.40 -4.66 17.72
N HIS A 112 27.36 -4.01 17.21
CA HIS A 112 27.37 -2.57 16.93
C HIS A 112 26.58 -1.75 17.96
N ALA A 113 26.25 -2.32 19.12
CA ALA A 113 25.52 -1.62 20.18
C ALA A 113 26.27 -0.41 20.73
N ALA A 114 27.61 -0.47 20.72
CA ALA A 114 28.50 0.61 21.16
C ALA A 114 28.91 1.58 20.02
N GLY A 115 28.32 1.45 18.83
CA GLY A 115 28.69 2.25 17.64
C GLY A 115 29.48 1.46 16.58
N GLY A 116 30.21 2.18 15.72
CA GLY A 116 31.00 1.57 14.64
C GLY A 116 30.21 1.21 13.38
N LEU A 117 29.00 1.76 13.22
CA LEU A 117 28.21 1.61 11.98
C LEU A 117 28.82 2.43 10.84
N GLU A 118 29.46 3.55 11.18
CA GLU A 118 30.18 4.45 10.28
C GLU A 118 31.34 3.77 9.55
N ASN A 119 31.90 2.71 10.13
CA ASN A 119 33.01 1.92 9.57
C ASN A 119 32.52 0.77 8.67
N ILE A 120 31.21 0.60 8.49
CA ILE A 120 30.66 -0.46 7.65
C ILE A 120 30.51 0.03 6.21
N ILE A 121 31.08 -0.72 5.28
CA ILE A 121 30.84 -0.57 3.84
C ILE A 121 29.86 -1.67 3.41
N PHE A 122 28.72 -1.27 2.84
CA PHE A 122 27.76 -2.15 2.20
C PHE A 122 28.00 -2.15 0.70
N ALA A 123 28.27 -3.31 0.10
CA ALA A 123 28.45 -3.43 -1.34
C ALA A 123 27.49 -4.45 -1.92
N ASP A 124 27.03 -4.20 -3.15
CA ASP A 124 26.16 -5.13 -3.90
C ASP A 124 26.39 -4.96 -5.40
N GLU A 125 26.00 -5.98 -6.18
CA GLU A 125 25.97 -5.92 -7.64
C GLU A 125 24.56 -5.61 -8.14
N LYS A 126 24.45 -4.67 -9.08
CA LYS A 126 23.18 -4.39 -9.77
C LYS A 126 23.31 -4.45 -11.28
N ILE A 127 22.40 -5.18 -11.91
CA ILE A 127 22.26 -5.22 -13.37
C ILE A 127 21.27 -4.14 -13.81
N PHE A 128 21.71 -3.29 -14.75
CA PHE A 128 20.90 -2.28 -15.42
C PHE A 128 20.70 -2.70 -16.88
N THR A 129 19.45 -2.69 -17.35
CA THR A 129 19.07 -3.00 -18.73
C THR A 129 18.89 -1.72 -19.53
N ILE A 130 19.47 -1.63 -20.73
CA ILE A 130 19.40 -0.46 -21.62
C ILE A 130 18.10 -0.46 -22.48
N ALA A 131 17.14 -1.33 -22.17
CA ALA A 131 15.86 -1.39 -22.89
C ALA A 131 14.90 -0.26 -22.46
N GLU A 132 13.99 0.10 -23.36
CA GLU A 132 12.89 1.03 -23.08
C GLU A 132 12.05 0.54 -21.90
N ALA A 133 12.02 1.34 -20.83
CA ALA A 133 11.27 1.03 -19.62
C ALA A 133 9.80 1.41 -19.83
N THR A 134 8.95 0.42 -20.08
CA THR A 134 7.51 0.66 -20.23
C THR A 134 6.83 0.74 -18.88
N ASN A 135 6.16 1.85 -18.57
CA ASN A 135 5.31 1.98 -17.42
C ASN A 135 3.91 1.44 -17.75
N VAL A 136 3.65 0.19 -17.35
CA VAL A 136 2.38 -0.52 -17.62
C VAL A 136 1.13 0.25 -17.14
N GLN A 137 1.26 1.15 -16.15
CA GLN A 137 0.12 1.95 -15.70
C GLN A 137 -0.18 3.12 -16.64
N ASN A 138 0.85 3.77 -17.19
CA ASN A 138 0.73 5.02 -17.94
C ASN A 138 0.83 4.84 -19.46
N ASP A 139 1.50 3.78 -19.93
CA ASP A 139 1.63 3.46 -21.36
C ASP A 139 0.35 2.76 -21.85
N ARG A 140 -0.76 3.51 -21.87
CA ARG A 140 -2.06 3.04 -22.33
C ARG A 140 -2.48 3.79 -23.58
N VAL A 141 -3.04 3.06 -24.53
CA VAL A 141 -3.63 3.63 -25.73
C VAL A 141 -5.14 3.72 -25.56
N ILE A 142 -5.73 4.87 -25.91
CA ILE A 142 -7.17 5.08 -25.93
C ILE A 142 -7.66 4.79 -27.35
N SER A 143 -8.61 3.88 -27.49
CA SER A 143 -9.23 3.53 -28.77
C SER A 143 -10.65 3.00 -28.56
N ILE A 144 -11.50 3.11 -29.58
CA ILE A 144 -12.87 2.57 -29.57
C ILE A 144 -12.79 1.04 -29.73
N ALA A 145 -11.91 0.56 -30.61
CA ALA A 145 -11.66 -0.87 -30.79
C ALA A 145 -10.15 -1.19 -30.95
N ILE A 146 -9.79 -2.43 -30.64
CA ILE A 146 -8.40 -2.93 -30.75
C ILE A 146 -7.85 -2.88 -32.21
N PRO A 147 -8.63 -3.21 -33.26
CA PRO A 147 -8.13 -3.16 -34.64
C PRO A 147 -7.81 -1.76 -35.16
N GLU A 148 -8.38 -0.72 -34.56
CA GLU A 148 -8.17 0.68 -34.97
C GLU A 148 -6.85 1.26 -34.46
N ILE A 149 -6.17 0.56 -33.54
CA ILE A 149 -4.90 0.99 -32.97
C ILE A 149 -3.78 0.65 -33.95
N PRO A 150 -3.02 1.64 -34.46
CA PRO A 150 -1.85 1.37 -35.28
C PRO A 150 -0.85 0.45 -34.56
N ASP A 151 -0.25 -0.50 -35.26
CA ASP A 151 0.64 -1.53 -34.67
C ASP A 151 1.79 -0.92 -33.86
N LYS A 152 2.31 0.22 -34.30
CA LYS A 152 3.36 0.99 -33.60
C LYS A 152 2.97 1.44 -32.18
N PHE A 153 1.68 1.63 -31.92
CA PHE A 153 1.16 2.00 -30.60
C PHE A 153 0.60 0.80 -29.83
N ARG A 154 0.22 -0.26 -30.56
CA ARG A 154 -0.28 -1.51 -29.98
C ARG A 154 0.82 -2.38 -29.39
N CYS A 155 2.01 -2.37 -30.01
CA CYS A 155 3.08 -3.31 -29.73
C CYS A 155 4.38 -2.57 -29.43
N ILE A 156 4.97 -2.87 -28.27
CA ILE A 156 6.33 -2.43 -27.92
C ILE A 156 7.26 -3.63 -28.11
N SER A 157 8.16 -3.54 -29.08
CA SER A 157 9.11 -4.61 -29.37
C SER A 157 10.12 -4.74 -28.23
N ARG A 158 10.16 -5.90 -27.57
CA ARG A 158 11.15 -6.21 -26.53
C ARG A 158 12.14 -7.25 -27.03
N LYS A 159 13.44 -6.97 -26.90
CA LYS A 159 14.48 -7.99 -27.08
C LYS A 159 14.45 -8.95 -25.89
N ILE A 160 14.48 -10.26 -26.15
CA ILE A 160 14.44 -11.33 -25.11
C ILE A 160 15.61 -11.19 -24.12
N LYS A 161 16.80 -10.81 -24.62
CA LYS A 161 17.99 -10.50 -23.82
C LYS A 161 18.44 -9.08 -24.17
N PRO A 162 17.92 -8.05 -23.48
CA PRO A 162 18.37 -6.68 -23.73
C PRO A 162 19.83 -6.53 -23.32
N LEU A 163 20.53 -5.60 -23.95
CA LEU A 163 21.88 -5.23 -23.52
C LEU A 163 21.81 -4.74 -22.07
N SER A 164 22.66 -5.29 -21.23
CA SER A 164 22.71 -4.95 -19.81
C SER A 164 24.14 -4.73 -19.35
N VAL A 165 24.28 -3.90 -18.33
CA VAL A 165 25.55 -3.57 -17.69
C VAL A 165 25.42 -3.90 -16.22
N MET A 166 26.40 -4.62 -15.67
CA MET A 166 26.49 -4.88 -14.25
C MET A 166 27.36 -3.80 -13.61
N ILE A 167 26.86 -3.22 -12.52
CA ILE A 167 27.56 -2.19 -11.75
C ILE A 167 27.76 -2.74 -10.35
N TRP A 168 28.99 -2.69 -9.86
CA TRP A 168 29.33 -2.90 -8.46
C TRP A 168 29.58 -1.55 -7.79
N ALA A 169 29.02 -1.37 -6.60
CA ALA A 169 29.23 -0.18 -5.80
C ALA A 169 29.15 -0.50 -4.30
N GLY A 170 30.05 0.10 -3.53
CA GLY A 170 30.00 0.16 -2.08
C GLY A 170 29.45 1.50 -1.58
N VAL A 171 28.73 1.48 -0.47
CA VAL A 171 28.22 2.66 0.23
C VAL A 171 28.54 2.53 1.72
N SER A 172 29.01 3.60 2.33
CA SER A 172 29.24 3.73 3.77
C SER A 172 28.63 5.04 4.29
N ALA A 173 28.78 5.32 5.58
CA ALA A 173 28.35 6.59 6.17
C ALA A 173 29.09 7.81 5.57
N VAL A 174 30.31 7.62 5.06
CA VAL A 174 31.16 8.69 4.51
C VAL A 174 30.84 8.97 3.04
N GLY A 175 30.32 8.00 2.30
CA GLY A 175 29.97 8.19 0.90
C GLY A 175 29.90 6.89 0.12
N ARG A 176 30.11 6.98 -1.20
CA ARG A 176 30.08 5.85 -2.12
C ARG A 176 31.46 5.59 -2.72
N THR A 177 31.76 4.33 -3.00
CA THR A 177 32.94 3.98 -3.80
C THR A 177 32.74 4.41 -5.25
N PRO A 178 33.82 4.51 -6.04
CA PRO A 178 33.71 4.58 -7.48
C PRO A 178 32.84 3.45 -8.03
N LEU A 179 32.04 3.74 -9.06
CA LEU A 179 31.22 2.73 -9.73
C LEU A 179 32.12 1.85 -10.60
N ILE A 180 32.10 0.55 -10.34
CA ILE A 180 32.85 -0.43 -11.12
C ILE A 180 31.90 -1.04 -12.14
N PHE A 181 32.14 -0.75 -13.41
CA PHE A 181 31.39 -1.31 -14.53
C PHE A 181 31.99 -2.68 -14.89
N VAL A 182 31.21 -3.74 -14.68
CA VAL A 182 31.60 -5.10 -15.01
C VAL A 182 31.09 -5.43 -16.41
N PRO A 183 31.98 -5.80 -17.36
CA PRO A 183 31.58 -6.14 -18.73
C PRO A 183 30.58 -7.30 -18.78
N ALA A 184 29.67 -7.25 -19.75
CA ALA A 184 28.67 -8.29 -19.94
C ALA A 184 29.33 -9.66 -20.21
N GLY A 185 28.90 -10.69 -19.47
CA GLY A 185 29.39 -12.06 -19.63
C GLY A 185 30.57 -12.45 -18.72
N VAL A 186 31.16 -11.50 -17.99
CA VAL A 186 32.21 -11.80 -17.02
C VAL A 186 31.57 -12.24 -15.69
N LYS A 187 31.83 -13.49 -15.27
CA LYS A 187 31.50 -13.92 -13.90
C LYS A 187 32.50 -13.26 -12.95
N SER A 188 32.00 -12.63 -11.88
CA SER A 188 32.84 -12.08 -10.81
C SER A 188 33.79 -13.16 -10.32
N THR A 189 35.05 -13.05 -10.75
CA THR A 189 36.11 -14.01 -10.46
C THR A 189 37.00 -13.37 -9.41
N ARG A 190 37.52 -14.18 -8.48
CA ARG A 190 38.29 -13.76 -7.28
C ARG A 190 39.48 -12.82 -7.55
N LYS A 191 39.91 -12.67 -8.81
CA LYS A 191 41.00 -11.79 -9.25
C LYS A 191 40.55 -10.33 -9.51
N LEU A 192 39.27 -10.09 -9.79
CA LEU A 192 38.76 -8.74 -10.12
C LEU A 192 38.57 -7.84 -8.88
N THR A 193 38.51 -8.44 -7.68
CA THR A 193 38.17 -7.76 -6.42
C THR A 193 39.39 -7.38 -5.57
N ARG A 194 40.62 -7.49 -6.10
CA ARG A 194 41.84 -6.99 -5.44
C ARG A 194 42.17 -5.64 -6.03
N THR A 195 41.70 -4.57 -5.40
CA THR A 195 42.20 -3.21 -5.58
C THR A 195 42.85 -2.78 -4.27
#